data_AF-A0A2U2BUE8-F1
#
_entry.id   AF-A0A2U2BUE8-F1
#
_cell.length_a   1.000
_cell.length_b   1.000
_cell.length_c   1.000
_cell.angle_alpha   90.00
_cell.angle_beta   90.00
_cell.angle_gamma   90.00
#
_symmetry.space_group_name_H-M   'P 1'
#
loop_
_entity.id
_entity.type
_entity.pdbx_description
1 polymer ?
#
loop_
_entity_poly.entity_id
_entity_poly.type
_entity_poly.pdbx_seq_one_letter_code
_entity_poly.pdbx_strand_id
1 'polypeptide(L)'
;MTDAPDFLTALPDRAVIRITGADARSFLQRVITRGPEDLPDGGAIFSALLTPQGKILADFVIFDDGEGGLYLDTPASEAEALAKRLAMYRLRAKAEIAIDAELAVAAARGEGEAELKTVAHAIAPAPRSAALGVRAIVTAGGPEDVDAYDAARIAAGVPEFGRDYGAGEVFSTDVNHDRLGGIDYRKGCFVGQEVASRMHRKGGVRKRTLRFALEGGSPEAGAAVTAGEKKVGEVTSAADGLALALVRVDRLAKAVEDGGAITLGEAAARLLDDLDAMTAA
;
A
#
# COMPACT_ATOMS: atom_id res chain seq x y z
N MET A 1 -16.47 -18.30 -1.78
CA MET A 1 -16.44 -16.84 -1.91
C MET A 1 -17.35 -16.31 -0.83
N THR A 2 -16.78 -15.91 0.30
CA THR A 2 -17.55 -15.11 1.27
C THR A 2 -17.70 -13.75 0.59
N ASP A 3 -18.94 -13.31 0.32
CA ASP A 3 -19.16 -11.97 -0.22
C ASP A 3 -18.61 -10.97 0.79
N ALA A 4 -17.48 -10.35 0.45
CA ALA A 4 -16.90 -9.31 1.26
C ALA A 4 -17.87 -8.12 1.25
N PRO A 5 -18.17 -7.51 2.40
CA PRO A 5 -19.28 -6.56 2.53
C PRO A 5 -19.11 -5.35 1.60
N ASP A 6 -20.20 -4.85 1.05
CA ASP A 6 -20.17 -3.59 0.30
C ASP A 6 -19.76 -2.43 1.22
N PHE A 7 -19.11 -1.42 0.63
CA PHE A 7 -18.79 -0.18 1.34
C PHE A 7 -18.72 0.99 0.36
N LEU A 8 -18.93 2.19 0.90
CA LEU A 8 -18.69 3.47 0.25
C LEU A 8 -18.20 4.43 1.33
N THR A 9 -16.97 4.93 1.20
CA THR A 9 -16.40 5.83 2.19
C THR A 9 -15.42 6.83 1.57
N ALA A 10 -15.47 8.06 2.07
CA ALA A 10 -14.35 8.99 2.05
C ALA A 10 -13.26 8.47 3.00
N LEU A 11 -11.99 8.72 2.67
CA LEU A 11 -10.84 8.30 3.46
C LEU A 11 -10.19 9.56 4.08
N PRO A 12 -10.64 10.00 5.28
CA PRO A 12 -10.23 11.26 5.89
C PRO A 12 -8.75 11.30 6.30
N ASP A 13 -8.10 10.14 6.40
CA ASP A 13 -6.67 10.00 6.67
C ASP A 13 -5.81 10.08 5.40
N ARG A 14 -6.42 10.35 4.24
CA ARG A 14 -5.76 10.50 2.94
C ARG A 14 -5.83 11.95 2.46
N ALA A 15 -4.84 12.35 1.68
CA ALA A 15 -4.78 13.64 1.01
C ALA A 15 -4.41 13.46 -0.46
N VAL A 16 -4.72 14.49 -1.25
CA VAL A 16 -4.44 14.53 -2.68
C VAL A 16 -3.34 15.55 -2.96
N ILE A 17 -2.27 15.10 -3.60
CA ILE A 17 -1.24 15.97 -4.18
C ILE A 17 -1.44 16.03 -5.69
N ARG A 18 -1.53 17.22 -6.25
CA ARG A 18 -1.50 17.46 -7.69
C ARG A 18 -0.07 17.67 -8.16
N ILE A 19 0.27 17.00 -9.26
CA ILE A 19 1.50 17.27 -10.00
C ILE A 19 1.15 17.68 -11.43
N THR A 20 1.34 18.95 -11.74
CA THR A 20 0.97 19.53 -13.04
C THR A 20 2.19 20.11 -13.76
N GLY A 21 2.05 20.43 -15.05
CA GLY A 21 3.11 21.03 -15.86
C GLY A 21 3.77 20.08 -16.85
N ALA A 22 4.46 20.65 -17.84
CA ALA A 22 4.95 19.93 -19.02
C ALA A 22 5.92 18.76 -18.72
N ASP A 23 6.61 18.81 -17.57
CA ASP A 23 7.55 17.75 -17.16
C ASP A 23 7.00 16.85 -16.04
N ALA A 24 5.74 17.01 -15.60
CA ALA A 24 5.18 16.29 -14.44
C ALA A 24 5.39 14.78 -14.52
N ARG A 25 4.98 14.17 -15.64
CA ARG A 25 5.08 12.72 -15.84
C ARG A 25 6.52 12.23 -15.98
N SER A 26 7.32 12.90 -16.79
CA SER A 26 8.71 12.51 -17.05
C SER A 26 9.62 12.71 -15.82
N PHE A 27 9.33 13.72 -15.00
CA PHE A 27 9.90 13.89 -13.68
C PHE A 27 9.55 12.69 -12.79
N LEU A 28 8.26 12.43 -12.60
CA LEU A 28 7.81 11.42 -11.65
C LEU A 28 8.30 10.02 -12.07
N GLN A 29 8.25 9.71 -13.37
CA GLN A 29 8.77 8.46 -13.97
C GLN A 29 10.20 8.12 -13.51
N ARG A 30 11.05 9.12 -13.27
CA ARG A 30 12.47 8.91 -12.91
C ARG A 30 12.73 8.75 -11.43
N VAL A 31 11.74 8.98 -10.56
CA VAL A 31 11.98 9.05 -9.11
C VAL A 31 11.26 7.97 -8.31
N ILE A 32 10.19 7.40 -8.86
CA ILE A 32 9.33 6.43 -8.18
C ILE A 32 9.47 5.00 -8.74
N THR A 33 9.07 4.02 -7.94
CA THR A 33 9.25 2.57 -8.20
C THR A 33 8.42 2.05 -9.38
N ARG A 34 7.24 2.61 -9.62
CA ARG A 34 6.39 2.35 -10.81
C ARG A 34 5.80 3.67 -11.29
N GLY A 35 5.94 4.01 -12.56
CA GLY A 35 5.72 5.40 -12.98
C GLY A 35 4.61 5.60 -14.02
N PRO A 36 4.34 6.87 -14.39
CA PRO A 36 3.21 7.23 -15.26
C PRO A 36 3.20 6.56 -16.64
N GLU A 37 4.32 6.01 -17.12
CA GLU A 37 4.33 5.22 -18.37
C GLU A 37 3.54 3.90 -18.25
N ASP A 38 3.31 3.41 -17.01
CA ASP A 38 2.53 2.22 -16.72
C ASP A 38 1.05 2.51 -16.42
N LEU A 39 0.61 3.78 -16.46
CA LEU A 39 -0.79 4.16 -16.22
C LEU A 39 -1.67 3.66 -17.37
N PRO A 40 -2.69 2.83 -17.08
CA PRO A 40 -3.71 2.49 -18.07
C PRO A 40 -4.62 3.70 -18.34
N ASP A 41 -5.24 3.73 -19.52
CA ASP A 41 -6.29 4.70 -19.84
C ASP A 41 -7.45 4.59 -18.83
N GLY A 42 -7.72 5.67 -18.10
CA GLY A 42 -8.72 5.69 -17.01
C GLY A 42 -8.37 4.77 -15.83
N GLY A 43 -7.09 4.39 -15.69
CA GLY A 43 -6.61 3.53 -14.63
C GLY A 43 -5.82 4.27 -13.54
N ALA A 44 -5.38 3.50 -12.56
CA ALA A 44 -4.48 3.95 -11.51
C ALA A 44 -3.34 2.96 -11.32
N ILE A 45 -2.22 3.44 -10.77
CA ILE A 45 -1.09 2.59 -10.39
C ILE A 45 -0.70 2.86 -8.94
N PHE A 46 -0.22 1.82 -8.27
CA PHE A 46 0.41 1.93 -6.97
C PHE A 46 1.92 2.15 -7.13
N SER A 47 2.51 3.01 -6.30
CA SER A 47 3.93 3.32 -6.38
C SER A 47 4.48 3.82 -5.06
N ALA A 48 5.81 3.87 -4.97
CA ALA A 48 6.52 4.37 -3.81
C ALA A 48 7.70 5.27 -4.19
N LEU A 49 8.05 6.16 -3.28
CA LEU A 49 9.32 6.86 -3.25
C LEU A 49 10.25 6.17 -2.26
N LEU A 50 11.47 5.83 -2.68
CA LEU A 50 12.44 5.15 -1.81
C LEU A 50 13.58 6.07 -1.39
N THR A 51 14.28 5.67 -0.33
CA THR A 51 15.63 6.14 -0.06
C THR A 51 16.61 5.58 -1.09
N PRO A 52 17.81 6.18 -1.26
CA PRO A 52 18.88 5.55 -2.03
C PRO A 52 19.25 4.14 -1.52
N GLN A 53 19.02 3.86 -0.24
CA GLN A 53 19.22 2.56 0.39
C GLN A 53 18.03 1.60 0.19
N GLY A 54 17.00 1.97 -0.58
CA GLY A 54 15.88 1.09 -0.96
C GLY A 54 14.75 0.97 0.05
N LYS A 55 14.75 1.77 1.14
CA LYS A 55 13.64 1.80 2.11
C LYS A 55 12.53 2.72 1.65
N ILE A 56 11.28 2.41 1.97
CA ILE A 56 10.13 3.24 1.60
C ILE A 56 10.18 4.56 2.37
N LEU A 57 10.08 5.70 1.68
CA LEU A 57 9.89 7.03 2.27
C LEU A 57 8.43 7.47 2.24
N ALA A 58 7.68 7.01 1.25
CA ALA A 58 6.25 7.21 1.09
C ALA A 58 5.73 6.24 0.03
N ASP A 59 4.45 5.91 0.10
CA ASP A 59 3.72 5.31 -1.00
C ASP A 59 2.44 6.08 -1.33
N PHE A 60 1.94 5.84 -2.53
CA PHE A 60 0.80 6.54 -3.07
C PHE A 60 0.18 5.79 -4.24
N VAL A 61 -1.09 6.09 -4.48
CA VAL A 61 -1.78 5.73 -5.72
C VAL A 61 -1.76 6.92 -6.66
N ILE A 62 -1.50 6.66 -7.93
CA ILE A 62 -1.41 7.69 -8.98
C ILE A 62 -2.60 7.54 -9.91
N PHE A 63 -3.28 8.64 -10.17
CA PHE A 63 -4.30 8.77 -11.21
C PHE A 63 -3.85 9.78 -12.26
N ASP A 64 -4.32 9.58 -13.48
CA ASP A 64 -4.34 10.63 -14.50
C ASP A 64 -5.35 11.72 -14.10
N ASP A 65 -5.02 12.99 -14.27
CA ASP A 65 -5.97 14.10 -14.04
C ASP A 65 -6.79 14.48 -15.29
N GLY A 66 -6.52 13.85 -16.44
CA GLY A 66 -7.18 14.15 -17.71
C GLY A 66 -6.70 15.45 -18.39
N GLU A 67 -5.87 16.24 -17.72
CA GLU A 67 -5.35 17.54 -18.17
C GLU A 67 -3.82 17.49 -18.43
N GLY A 68 -3.23 16.29 -18.38
CA GLY A 68 -1.82 16.02 -18.60
C GLY A 68 -0.97 16.00 -17.32
N GLY A 69 -1.54 16.37 -16.18
CA GLY A 69 -0.97 16.20 -14.85
C GLY A 69 -1.33 14.85 -14.24
N LEU A 70 -1.21 14.78 -12.90
CA LEU A 70 -1.42 13.58 -12.09
C LEU A 70 -2.01 13.95 -10.73
N TYR A 71 -2.85 13.07 -10.18
CA TYR A 71 -3.22 13.06 -8.77
C TYR A 71 -2.43 11.98 -8.03
N LEU A 72 -1.92 12.30 -6.84
CA LEU A 72 -1.30 11.36 -5.91
C LEU A 72 -2.16 11.28 -4.65
N ASP A 73 -2.73 10.11 -4.41
CA ASP A 73 -3.40 9.72 -3.18
C ASP A 73 -2.36 9.16 -2.20
N THR A 74 -2.17 9.83 -1.06
CA THR A 74 -1.17 9.51 -0.02
C THR A 74 -1.75 9.75 1.38
N PRO A 75 -1.20 9.19 2.48
CA PRO A 75 -1.66 9.56 3.82
C PRO A 75 -1.53 11.05 4.09
N ALA A 76 -2.57 11.65 4.67
CA ALA A 76 -2.63 13.07 4.98
C ALA A 76 -1.47 13.52 5.89
N SER A 77 -1.11 12.67 6.86
CA SER A 77 0.02 12.90 7.78
C SER A 77 1.38 12.97 7.08
N GLU A 78 1.48 12.45 5.85
CA GLU A 78 2.73 12.33 5.09
C GLU A 78 2.76 13.22 3.85
N ALA A 79 1.64 13.87 3.50
CA ALA A 79 1.48 14.65 2.28
C ALA A 79 2.49 15.79 2.18
N GLU A 80 2.68 16.58 3.25
CA GLU A 80 3.66 17.68 3.27
C GLU A 80 5.09 17.17 3.10
N ALA A 81 5.44 16.09 3.80
CA ALA A 81 6.76 15.48 3.73
C ALA A 81 7.04 14.91 2.34
N LEU A 82 6.06 14.26 1.72
CA LEU A 82 6.12 13.77 0.34
C LEU A 82 6.27 14.93 -0.65
N ALA A 83 5.43 15.96 -0.57
CA ALA A 83 5.49 17.12 -1.46
C ALA A 83 6.88 17.80 -1.40
N LYS A 84 7.43 17.97 -0.20
CA LYS A 84 8.78 18.51 0.00
C LYS A 84 9.86 17.61 -0.60
N ARG A 85 9.77 16.28 -0.42
CA ARG A 85 10.71 15.33 -1.02
C ARG A 85 10.66 15.36 -2.55
N LEU A 86 9.46 15.33 -3.13
CA LEU A 86 9.27 15.44 -4.57
C LEU A 86 9.81 16.78 -5.11
N ALA A 87 9.59 17.88 -4.39
CA ALA A 87 10.13 19.19 -4.78
C ALA A 87 11.67 19.20 -4.82
N MET A 88 12.35 18.50 -3.90
CA MET A 88 13.82 18.33 -3.96
C MET A 88 14.26 17.54 -5.19
N TYR A 89 13.53 16.47 -5.56
CA TYR A 89 13.85 15.67 -6.74
C TYR A 89 13.45 16.33 -8.08
N ARG A 90 12.53 17.29 -8.05
CA ARG A 90 12.04 17.99 -9.25
C ARG A 90 13.12 18.75 -9.99
N LEU A 91 14.09 19.31 -9.26
CA LEU A 91 15.18 20.14 -9.82
C LEU A 91 14.61 21.19 -10.79
N ARG A 92 15.06 21.19 -12.05
CA ARG A 92 14.64 22.13 -13.10
C ARG A 92 13.41 21.69 -13.89
N ALA A 93 12.81 20.55 -13.55
CA ALA A 93 11.62 20.08 -14.25
C ALA A 93 10.49 21.10 -14.07
N LYS A 94 9.81 21.43 -15.16
CA LYS A 94 8.59 22.25 -15.22
C LYS A 94 7.41 21.44 -14.71
N ALA A 95 7.46 21.15 -13.41
CA ALA A 95 6.36 20.58 -12.65
C ALA A 95 6.02 21.49 -11.47
N GLU A 96 4.73 21.57 -11.15
CA GLU A 96 4.22 22.17 -9.93
C GLU A 96 3.69 21.05 -9.04
N ILE A 97 3.93 21.14 -7.73
CA ILE A 97 3.53 20.13 -6.75
C ILE A 97 2.78 20.87 -5.66
N ALA A 98 1.49 20.55 -5.50
CA ALA A 98 0.63 21.20 -4.51
C ALA A 98 -0.31 20.18 -3.87
N ILE A 99 -0.53 20.30 -2.56
CA ILE A 99 -1.61 19.59 -1.88
C ILE A 99 -2.91 20.35 -2.20
N ASP A 100 -3.94 19.63 -2.65
CA ASP A 100 -5.23 20.22 -2.99
C ASP A 100 -6.25 19.83 -1.91
N ALA A 101 -6.58 20.77 -1.03
CA ALA A 101 -7.48 20.55 0.11
C ALA A 101 -8.96 20.46 -0.28
N GLU A 102 -9.30 20.86 -1.51
CA GLU A 102 -10.67 20.73 -2.05
C GLU A 102 -10.93 19.31 -2.57
N LEU A 103 -9.88 18.49 -2.69
CA LEU A 103 -9.95 17.10 -3.14
C LEU A 103 -9.80 16.13 -1.97
N ALA A 104 -10.53 15.03 -2.03
CA ALA A 104 -10.42 13.91 -1.11
C ALA A 104 -10.28 12.59 -1.87
N VAL A 105 -9.89 11.56 -1.14
CA VAL A 105 -9.84 10.18 -1.64
C VAL A 105 -11.06 9.44 -1.13
N ALA A 106 -11.74 8.73 -2.01
CA ALA A 106 -12.83 7.84 -1.65
C ALA A 106 -12.58 6.43 -2.19
N ALA A 107 -13.22 5.45 -1.56
CA ALA A 107 -13.20 4.06 -2.00
C ALA A 107 -14.60 3.45 -1.90
N ALA A 108 -14.91 2.54 -2.81
CA ALA A 108 -16.15 1.80 -2.77
C ALA A 108 -15.98 0.38 -3.31
N ARG A 109 -16.86 -0.51 -2.87
CA ARG A 109 -17.04 -1.86 -3.42
C ARG A 109 -18.52 -2.15 -3.54
N GLY A 110 -18.92 -2.79 -4.64
CA GLY A 110 -20.29 -3.19 -4.89
C GLY A 110 -21.16 -2.00 -5.32
N GLU A 111 -22.33 -1.82 -4.70
CA GLU A 111 -23.31 -0.81 -5.16
C GLU A 111 -22.76 0.62 -5.15
N GLY A 112 -21.87 0.95 -4.20
CA GLY A 112 -21.26 2.27 -4.07
C GLY A 112 -20.30 2.66 -5.21
N GLU A 113 -19.87 1.71 -6.05
CA GLU A 113 -18.96 1.99 -7.18
C GLU A 113 -19.63 2.86 -8.25
N ALA A 114 -20.92 2.62 -8.50
CA ALA A 114 -21.69 3.40 -9.47
C ALA A 114 -21.88 4.84 -8.98
N GLU A 115 -22.09 5.04 -7.68
CA GLU A 115 -22.24 6.35 -7.06
C GLU A 115 -20.95 7.17 -7.20
N LEU A 116 -19.80 6.62 -6.79
CA LEU A 116 -18.51 7.32 -6.93
C LEU A 116 -18.21 7.71 -8.37
N LYS A 117 -18.55 6.86 -9.34
CA LYS A 117 -18.31 7.15 -10.76
C LYS A 117 -19.02 8.42 -11.24
N THR A 118 -20.13 8.82 -10.62
CA THR A 118 -20.87 10.03 -11.01
C THR A 118 -20.26 11.34 -10.49
N VAL A 119 -19.46 11.26 -9.42
CA VAL A 119 -18.91 12.44 -8.71
C VAL A 119 -17.38 12.53 -8.77
N ALA A 120 -16.70 11.47 -9.23
CA ALA A 120 -15.25 11.40 -9.26
C ALA A 120 -14.64 12.28 -10.37
N HIS A 121 -13.57 12.99 -10.00
CA HIS A 121 -12.63 13.61 -10.95
C HIS A 121 -11.76 12.56 -11.63
N ALA A 122 -11.39 11.51 -10.88
CA ALA A 122 -10.71 10.33 -11.39
C ALA A 122 -11.17 9.10 -10.60
N ILE A 123 -11.39 7.97 -11.28
CA ILE A 123 -11.83 6.71 -10.67
C ILE A 123 -11.19 5.54 -11.40
N ALA A 124 -10.71 4.56 -10.65
CA ALA A 124 -10.13 3.34 -11.21
C ALA A 124 -10.34 2.15 -10.26
N PRO A 125 -10.28 0.91 -10.77
CA PRO A 125 -10.12 -0.26 -9.91
C PRO A 125 -8.94 -0.07 -8.95
N ALA A 126 -9.11 -0.46 -7.69
CA ALA A 126 -8.08 -0.28 -6.67
C ALA A 126 -6.80 -1.03 -7.07
N PRO A 127 -5.66 -0.33 -7.32
CA PRO A 127 -4.52 -0.92 -8.01
C PRO A 127 -3.73 -1.93 -7.17
N ARG A 128 -3.96 -1.94 -5.86
CA ARG A 128 -3.31 -2.85 -4.90
C ARG A 128 -4.04 -4.20 -4.84
N SER A 129 -5.35 -4.22 -5.03
CA SER A 129 -6.17 -5.44 -5.05
C SER A 129 -7.56 -5.16 -5.59
N ALA A 130 -8.01 -5.95 -6.57
CA ALA A 130 -9.38 -5.86 -7.10
C ALA A 130 -10.46 -6.17 -6.04
N ALA A 131 -10.09 -6.88 -4.96
CA ALA A 131 -11.00 -7.13 -3.83
C ALA A 131 -11.42 -5.84 -3.09
N LEU A 132 -10.75 -4.70 -3.32
CA LEU A 132 -11.08 -3.41 -2.73
C LEU A 132 -12.02 -2.56 -3.61
N GLY A 133 -12.55 -3.11 -4.71
CA GLY A 133 -13.43 -2.40 -5.62
C GLY A 133 -12.70 -1.27 -6.34
N VAL A 134 -13.19 -0.04 -6.20
CA VAL A 134 -12.67 1.16 -6.84
C VAL A 134 -12.07 2.14 -5.83
N ARG A 135 -11.10 2.92 -6.29
CA ARG A 135 -10.57 4.09 -5.59
C ARG A 135 -10.74 5.31 -6.48
N ALA A 136 -11.07 6.44 -5.87
CA ALA A 136 -11.43 7.65 -6.59
C ALA A 136 -10.86 8.92 -5.94
N ILE A 137 -10.61 9.92 -6.78
CA ILE A 137 -10.40 11.31 -6.39
C ILE A 137 -11.73 12.03 -6.57
N VAL A 138 -12.24 12.62 -5.49
CA VAL A 138 -13.53 13.32 -5.43
C VAL A 138 -13.33 14.71 -4.84
N THR A 139 -14.33 15.58 -4.96
CA THR A 139 -14.38 16.78 -4.12
C THR A 139 -14.55 16.38 -2.65
N ALA A 140 -13.91 17.09 -1.73
CA ALA A 140 -13.94 16.79 -0.31
C ALA A 140 -15.37 16.71 0.25
N GLY A 141 -15.62 15.68 1.05
CA GLY A 141 -16.93 15.32 1.62
C GLY A 141 -17.32 13.87 1.35
N GLY A 142 -18.52 13.49 1.76
CA GLY A 142 -19.05 12.12 1.64
C GLY A 142 -19.16 11.38 2.97
N PRO A 143 -19.66 10.14 2.98
CA PRO A 143 -19.74 9.32 4.18
C PRO A 143 -18.34 8.90 4.64
N GLU A 144 -18.07 8.94 5.95
CA GLU A 144 -16.81 8.51 6.55
C GLU A 144 -17.03 7.26 7.41
N ASP A 145 -17.05 6.09 6.76
CA ASP A 145 -17.08 4.77 7.39
C ASP A 145 -15.83 3.98 6.97
N VAL A 146 -14.72 4.30 7.63
CA VAL A 146 -13.41 3.73 7.31
C VAL A 146 -13.26 2.29 7.79
N ASP A 147 -14.08 1.83 8.73
CA ASP A 147 -13.91 0.51 9.37
C ASP A 147 -14.17 -0.61 8.36
N ALA A 148 -15.22 -0.47 7.54
CA ALA A 148 -15.52 -1.44 6.48
C ALA A 148 -14.40 -1.50 5.42
N TYR A 149 -13.79 -0.36 5.10
CA TYR A 149 -12.62 -0.30 4.22
C TYR A 149 -11.39 -0.95 4.88
N ASP A 150 -11.16 -0.68 6.17
CA ASP A 150 -10.02 -1.20 6.94
C ASP A 150 -10.09 -2.74 7.02
N ALA A 151 -11.25 -3.29 7.36
CA ALA A 151 -11.51 -4.72 7.33
C ALA A 151 -11.29 -5.32 5.93
N ALA A 152 -11.74 -4.63 4.87
CA ALA A 152 -11.56 -5.08 3.50
C ALA A 152 -10.07 -5.14 3.08
N ARG A 153 -9.25 -4.14 3.43
CA ARG A 153 -7.80 -4.15 3.12
C ARG A 153 -7.05 -5.23 3.90
N ILE A 154 -7.43 -5.48 5.15
CA ILE A 154 -6.86 -6.55 5.99
C ILE A 154 -7.18 -7.91 5.36
N ALA A 155 -8.44 -8.14 4.99
CA ALA A 155 -8.85 -9.36 4.30
C ALA A 155 -8.12 -9.55 2.96
N ALA A 156 -7.90 -8.46 2.22
CA ALA A 156 -7.19 -8.46 0.93
C ALA A 156 -5.67 -8.59 1.05
N GLY A 157 -5.08 -8.50 2.26
CA GLY A 157 -3.63 -8.60 2.44
C GLY A 157 -2.88 -7.33 2.05
N VAL A 158 -3.55 -6.18 2.10
CA VAL A 158 -3.03 -4.88 1.64
C VAL A 158 -2.63 -4.05 2.87
N PRO A 159 -1.33 -3.96 3.20
CA PRO A 159 -0.87 -3.02 4.21
C PRO A 159 -0.89 -1.59 3.66
N GLU A 160 -1.00 -0.62 4.57
CA GLU A 160 -1.09 0.80 4.24
C GLU A 160 -0.03 1.64 4.97
N PHE A 161 0.68 2.49 4.23
CA PHE A 161 1.64 3.44 4.79
C PHE A 161 0.95 4.41 5.76
N GLY A 162 1.59 4.69 6.90
CA GLY A 162 1.02 5.48 7.98
C GLY A 162 0.17 4.67 8.97
N ARG A 163 -0.26 3.45 8.60
CA ARG A 163 -0.97 2.51 9.49
C ARG A 163 -0.11 1.29 9.83
N ASP A 164 0.33 0.56 8.81
CA ASP A 164 1.06 -0.70 8.98
C ASP A 164 2.59 -0.53 9.00
N TYR A 165 3.09 0.58 8.47
CA TYR A 165 4.52 0.91 8.41
C TYR A 165 4.73 2.41 8.13
N GLY A 166 5.87 2.93 8.55
CA GLY A 166 6.26 4.33 8.40
C GLY A 166 7.48 4.58 7.51
N ALA A 167 7.81 5.86 7.35
CA ALA A 167 8.93 6.31 6.51
C ALA A 167 10.27 5.78 7.02
N GLY A 168 11.02 5.10 6.16
CA GLY A 168 12.37 4.60 6.44
C GLY A 168 12.42 3.35 7.32
N GLU A 169 11.28 2.73 7.61
CA GLU A 169 11.20 1.55 8.47
C GLU A 169 11.52 0.28 7.68
N VAL A 170 10.81 0.08 6.56
CA VAL A 170 10.73 -1.18 5.80
C VAL A 170 11.21 -1.03 4.36
N PHE A 171 11.56 -2.16 3.73
CA PHE A 171 11.80 -2.24 2.29
C PHE A 171 10.51 -2.53 1.53
N SER A 172 10.46 -2.18 0.24
CA SER A 172 9.30 -2.44 -0.63
C SER A 172 8.80 -3.89 -0.61
N THR A 173 9.73 -4.86 -0.60
CA THR A 173 9.37 -6.29 -0.53
C THR A 173 8.80 -6.70 0.82
N ASP A 174 9.18 -6.03 1.91
CA ASP A 174 8.72 -6.38 3.26
C ASP A 174 7.20 -6.20 3.39
N VAL A 175 6.64 -5.28 2.61
CA VAL A 175 5.20 -4.92 2.59
C VAL A 175 4.57 -5.22 1.23
N ASN A 176 5.16 -6.19 0.51
CA ASN A 176 4.58 -6.80 -0.68
C ASN A 176 4.41 -5.87 -1.89
N HIS A 177 5.11 -4.74 -1.99
CA HIS A 177 4.96 -3.84 -3.15
C HIS A 177 5.25 -4.55 -4.49
N ASP A 178 6.17 -5.51 -4.52
CA ASP A 178 6.43 -6.38 -5.68
C ASP A 178 5.25 -7.27 -6.07
N ARG A 179 4.37 -7.60 -5.12
CA ARG A 179 3.17 -8.42 -5.34
C ARG A 179 1.91 -7.60 -5.57
N LEU A 180 1.88 -6.39 -5.01
CA LEU A 180 0.78 -5.44 -5.11
C LEU A 180 0.94 -4.49 -6.32
N GLY A 181 1.87 -4.80 -7.24
CA GLY A 181 2.11 -4.00 -8.44
C GLY A 181 2.68 -2.60 -8.17
N GLY A 182 3.35 -2.40 -7.04
CA GLY A 182 3.94 -1.14 -6.58
C GLY A 182 5.35 -0.85 -7.11
N ILE A 183 5.95 -1.77 -7.87
CA ILE A 183 7.30 -1.61 -8.44
C ILE A 183 7.37 -2.25 -9.83
N ASP A 184 7.94 -1.53 -10.79
CA ASP A 184 8.34 -2.09 -12.07
C ASP A 184 9.87 -2.25 -12.11
N TYR A 185 10.32 -3.50 -12.22
CA TYR A 185 11.75 -3.82 -12.32
C TYR A 185 12.29 -3.71 -13.76
N ARG A 186 11.42 -3.40 -14.74
CA ARG A 186 11.78 -3.29 -16.17
C ARG A 186 11.93 -1.85 -16.64
N LYS A 187 11.34 -0.86 -15.98
CA LYS A 187 11.54 0.56 -16.28
C LYS A 187 12.97 1.03 -16.06
N GLY A 188 13.25 2.21 -16.61
CA GLY A 188 14.50 2.93 -16.39
C GLY A 188 14.75 3.31 -14.92
N CYS A 189 15.88 3.98 -14.70
CA CYS A 189 16.37 4.29 -13.35
C CYS A 189 15.33 5.00 -12.46
N PHE A 190 15.29 4.59 -11.19
CA PHE A 190 14.59 5.28 -10.12
C PHE A 190 15.40 5.26 -8.82
N VAL A 191 15.02 6.10 -7.86
CA VAL A 191 15.74 6.22 -6.58
C VAL A 191 15.67 4.90 -5.81
N GLY A 192 16.82 4.35 -5.41
CA GLY A 192 16.88 3.09 -4.66
C GLY A 192 16.75 1.82 -5.50
N GLN A 193 16.68 1.91 -6.83
CA GLN A 193 16.50 0.77 -7.73
C GLN A 193 17.56 -0.32 -7.57
N GLU A 194 18.83 0.05 -7.37
CA GLU A 194 19.92 -0.92 -7.24
C GLU A 194 19.67 -1.89 -6.06
N VAL A 195 19.30 -1.34 -4.90
CA VAL A 195 19.01 -2.12 -3.71
C VAL A 195 17.74 -2.94 -3.91
N ALA A 196 16.66 -2.32 -4.39
CA ALA A 196 15.39 -3.02 -4.64
C ALA A 196 15.55 -4.19 -5.62
N SER A 197 16.28 -3.98 -6.72
CA SER A 197 16.53 -5.01 -7.73
C SER A 197 17.42 -6.14 -7.19
N ARG A 198 18.42 -5.81 -6.37
CA ARG A 198 19.28 -6.81 -5.72
C ARG A 198 18.48 -7.65 -4.74
N MET A 199 17.60 -7.04 -3.95
CA MET A 199 16.74 -7.75 -3.00
C MET A 199 15.82 -8.74 -3.71
N HIS A 200 15.15 -8.29 -4.78
CA HIS A 200 14.27 -9.13 -5.59
C HIS A 200 15.00 -10.31 -6.24
N ARG A 201 16.20 -10.10 -6.83
CA ARG A 201 16.88 -11.14 -7.62
C ARG A 201 17.82 -12.06 -6.83
N LYS A 202 18.43 -11.56 -5.74
CA LYS A 202 19.58 -12.23 -5.08
C LYS A 202 19.51 -12.24 -3.55
N GLY A 203 18.69 -11.39 -2.94
CA GLY A 203 18.70 -11.18 -1.49
C GLY A 203 17.93 -12.21 -0.70
N GLY A 204 16.93 -12.84 -1.33
CA GLY A 204 15.89 -13.60 -0.65
C GLY A 204 15.04 -12.67 0.22
N VAL A 205 13.72 -12.75 0.10
CA VAL A 205 12.86 -11.88 0.91
C VAL A 205 12.83 -12.41 2.34
N ARG A 206 13.25 -11.58 3.30
CA ARG A 206 13.40 -11.98 4.72
C ARG A 206 12.21 -11.64 5.58
N LYS A 207 11.47 -10.60 5.22
CA LYS A 207 10.23 -10.21 5.89
C LYS A 207 9.13 -10.07 4.85
N ARG A 208 7.90 -10.39 5.25
CA ARG A 208 6.70 -10.15 4.45
C ARG A 208 5.57 -9.73 5.38
N THR A 209 4.66 -8.92 4.88
CA THR A 209 3.35 -8.76 5.48
C THR A 209 2.54 -10.01 5.13
N LEU A 210 2.03 -10.70 6.14
CA LEU A 210 1.25 -11.93 6.02
C LEU A 210 -0.11 -11.76 6.71
N ARG A 211 -1.09 -12.49 6.20
CA ARG A 211 -2.45 -12.60 6.73
C ARG A 211 -2.59 -13.79 7.66
N PHE A 212 -3.32 -13.55 8.75
CA PHE A 212 -3.66 -14.57 9.72
C PHE A 212 -5.17 -14.57 9.98
N ALA A 213 -5.76 -15.75 10.11
CA ALA A 213 -7.06 -15.91 10.75
C ALA A 213 -6.85 -16.08 12.25
N LEU A 214 -7.64 -15.37 13.05
CA LEU A 214 -7.62 -15.38 14.50
C LEU A 214 -8.70 -16.33 15.02
N GLU A 215 -8.35 -17.17 15.98
CA GLU A 215 -9.29 -18.03 16.71
C GLU A 215 -9.84 -17.30 17.94
N GLY A 216 -10.31 -16.07 17.73
CA GLY A 216 -10.76 -15.15 18.77
C GLY A 216 -9.74 -14.07 19.13
N GLY A 217 -10.21 -13.04 19.84
CA GLY A 217 -9.41 -11.87 20.18
C GLY A 217 -9.26 -10.88 19.01
N SER A 218 -8.78 -9.68 19.33
CA SER A 218 -8.39 -8.65 18.37
C SER A 218 -7.07 -8.05 18.84
N PRO A 219 -5.92 -8.59 18.40
CA PRO A 219 -4.62 -8.13 18.86
C PRO A 219 -4.38 -6.69 18.38
N GLU A 220 -3.86 -5.85 19.28
CA GLU A 220 -3.48 -4.49 18.93
C GLU A 220 -2.26 -4.46 18.00
N ALA A 221 -2.14 -3.38 17.22
CA ALA A 221 -0.91 -3.10 16.49
C ALA A 221 0.28 -3.07 17.46
N GLY A 222 1.38 -3.72 17.09
CA GLY A 222 2.55 -3.91 17.96
C GLY A 222 2.56 -5.23 18.73
N ALA A 223 1.44 -5.97 18.78
CA ALA A 223 1.41 -7.29 19.43
C ALA A 223 2.40 -8.26 18.76
N ALA A 224 3.09 -9.06 19.57
CA ALA A 224 4.07 -10.00 19.05
C ALA A 224 3.40 -11.14 18.26
N VAL A 225 3.93 -11.44 17.07
CA VAL A 225 3.66 -12.72 16.41
C VAL A 225 4.67 -13.73 16.93
N THR A 226 4.19 -14.81 17.52
CA THR A 226 5.03 -15.91 17.98
C THR A 226 4.68 -17.22 17.26
N ALA A 227 5.67 -18.10 17.14
CA ALA A 227 5.50 -19.47 16.69
C ALA A 227 6.24 -20.38 17.67
N GLY A 228 5.49 -21.14 18.48
CA GLY A 228 6.02 -21.71 19.72
C GLY A 228 6.50 -20.59 20.66
N GLU A 229 7.72 -20.70 21.18
CA GLU A 229 8.30 -19.71 22.10
C GLU A 229 9.02 -18.54 21.38
N LYS A 230 9.10 -18.56 20.05
CA LYS A 230 9.92 -17.60 19.28
C LYS A 230 9.08 -16.44 18.76
N LYS A 231 9.45 -15.19 19.07
CA LYS A 231 8.94 -14.00 18.36
C LYS A 231 9.46 -13.99 16.92
N VAL A 232 8.53 -14.03 15.96
CA VAL A 232 8.81 -14.04 14.51
C VAL A 232 8.37 -12.77 13.80
N GLY A 233 7.52 -11.96 14.40
CA GLY A 233 7.00 -10.74 13.77
C GLY A 233 6.19 -9.89 14.72
N GLU A 234 5.41 -8.98 14.13
CA GLU A 234 4.57 -8.02 14.84
C GLU A 234 3.29 -7.74 14.07
N VAL A 235 2.16 -7.70 14.78
CA VAL A 235 0.85 -7.35 14.24
C VAL A 235 0.86 -5.88 13.82
N THR A 236 0.34 -5.59 12.64
CA THR A 236 0.24 -4.22 12.13
C THR A 236 -1.21 -3.74 12.08
N SER A 237 -2.16 -4.63 11.74
CA SER A 237 -3.60 -4.33 11.72
C SER A 237 -4.41 -5.58 12.04
N ALA A 238 -5.60 -5.43 12.64
CA ALA A 238 -6.54 -6.52 12.88
C ALA A 238 -8.00 -6.04 12.82
N ALA A 239 -8.85 -6.82 12.16
CA ALA A 239 -10.29 -6.57 12.04
C ALA A 239 -11.01 -7.88 11.65
N ASP A 240 -12.25 -8.07 12.09
CA ASP A 240 -13.12 -9.19 11.71
C ASP A 240 -12.49 -10.59 11.79
N GLY A 241 -11.72 -10.84 12.87
CA GLY A 241 -11.04 -12.11 13.07
C GLY A 241 -9.89 -12.36 12.10
N LEU A 242 -9.43 -11.34 11.38
CA LEU A 242 -8.26 -11.36 10.52
C LEU A 242 -7.21 -10.38 11.02
N ALA A 243 -5.94 -10.65 10.70
CA ALA A 243 -4.86 -9.74 11.01
C ALA A 243 -3.81 -9.70 9.89
N LEU A 244 -3.20 -8.53 9.72
CA LEU A 244 -1.94 -8.34 9.01
C LEU A 244 -0.81 -8.29 10.02
N ALA A 245 0.32 -8.91 9.68
CA ALA A 245 1.52 -8.83 10.48
C ALA A 245 2.79 -8.84 9.62
N LEU A 246 3.78 -8.06 10.03
CA LEU A 246 5.10 -8.06 9.42
C LEU A 246 5.96 -9.16 10.05
N VAL A 247 6.26 -10.21 9.29
CA VAL A 247 6.84 -11.45 9.82
C VAL A 247 8.15 -11.81 9.12
N ARG A 248 9.11 -12.31 9.89
CA ARG A 248 10.31 -13.00 9.39
C ARG A 248 9.92 -14.37 8.83
N VAL A 249 9.77 -14.44 7.52
CA VAL A 249 9.28 -15.63 6.80
C VAL A 249 10.17 -16.86 7.01
N ASP A 250 11.49 -16.67 7.11
CA ASP A 250 12.45 -17.74 7.40
C ASP A 250 12.25 -18.35 8.79
N ARG A 251 11.96 -17.50 9.78
CA ARG A 251 11.73 -17.94 11.16
C ARG A 251 10.35 -18.57 11.32
N LEU A 252 9.34 -18.03 10.63
CA LEU A 252 8.00 -18.60 10.64
C LEU A 252 8.01 -19.99 10.02
N ALA A 253 8.59 -20.15 8.82
CA ALA A 253 8.70 -21.43 8.13
C ALA A 253 9.33 -22.48 9.05
N LYS A 254 10.49 -22.15 9.62
CA LYS A 254 11.19 -23.08 10.50
C LYS A 254 10.41 -23.44 11.76
N ALA A 255 9.75 -22.47 12.38
CA ALA A 255 8.97 -22.73 13.59
C ALA A 255 7.72 -23.57 13.31
N VAL A 256 7.06 -23.38 12.17
CA VAL A 256 5.91 -24.19 11.75
C VAL A 256 6.35 -25.63 11.41
N GLU A 257 7.48 -25.81 10.72
CA GLU A 257 8.08 -27.14 10.51
C GLU A 257 8.38 -27.87 11.82
N ASP A 258 8.81 -27.13 12.85
CA ASP A 258 9.09 -27.66 14.19
C ASP A 258 7.80 -27.91 15.02
N GLY A 259 6.60 -27.70 14.44
CA GLY A 259 5.31 -27.91 15.09
C GLY A 259 4.86 -26.76 16.02
N GLY A 260 5.48 -25.59 15.90
CA GLY A 260 5.14 -24.41 16.70
C GLY A 260 3.78 -23.83 16.34
N ALA A 261 2.87 -23.76 17.32
CA ALA A 261 1.59 -23.06 17.18
C ALA A 261 1.83 -21.55 17.04
N ILE A 262 1.06 -20.90 16.16
CA ILE A 262 1.17 -19.46 15.90
C ILE A 262 0.23 -18.70 16.82
N THR A 263 0.74 -17.66 17.49
CA THR A 263 -0.09 -16.71 18.24
C THR A 263 0.22 -15.27 17.84
N LEU A 264 -0.81 -14.43 17.87
CA LEU A 264 -0.73 -12.98 17.70
C LEU A 264 -1.16 -12.34 19.04
N GLY A 265 -0.19 -11.90 19.83
CA GLY A 265 -0.43 -11.61 21.24
C GLY A 265 -0.90 -12.87 21.97
N GLU A 266 -2.08 -12.79 22.58
CA GLU A 266 -2.73 -13.91 23.27
C GLU A 266 -3.65 -14.75 22.37
N ALA A 267 -3.95 -14.27 21.15
CA ALA A 267 -4.85 -14.95 20.23
C ALA A 267 -4.12 -16.09 19.49
N ALA A 268 -4.71 -17.30 19.51
CA ALA A 268 -4.31 -18.36 18.60
C ALA A 268 -4.63 -17.96 17.16
N ALA A 269 -3.75 -18.32 16.22
CA ALA A 269 -3.87 -17.87 14.84
C ALA A 269 -3.40 -18.92 13.83
N ARG A 270 -3.92 -18.80 12.61
CA ARG A 270 -3.56 -19.64 11.47
C ARG A 270 -3.12 -18.77 10.29
N LEU A 271 -1.95 -19.07 9.74
CA LEU A 271 -1.44 -18.42 8.53
C LEU A 271 -2.42 -18.68 7.35
N LEU A 272 -2.76 -17.63 6.61
CA LEU A 272 -3.63 -17.71 5.43
C LEU A 272 -2.88 -17.68 4.11
N ASP A 273 -1.70 -17.06 4.09
CA ASP A 273 -0.89 -16.98 2.88
C ASP A 273 -0.01 -18.22 2.69
N ASP A 274 0.20 -18.59 1.43
CA ASP A 274 1.18 -19.63 1.05
C ASP A 274 2.60 -19.08 1.23
N LEU A 275 3.33 -19.61 2.21
CA LEU A 275 4.65 -19.10 2.59
C LEU A 275 5.72 -19.35 1.52
N ASP A 276 5.61 -20.46 0.78
CA ASP A 276 6.52 -20.79 -0.32
C ASP A 276 6.29 -19.81 -1.46
N ALA A 277 5.01 -19.54 -1.79
CA ALA A 277 4.69 -18.49 -2.71
C ALA A 277 5.27 -17.15 -2.22
N MET A 278 5.04 -16.74 -0.97
CA MET A 278 5.50 -15.45 -0.41
C MET A 278 7.03 -15.24 -0.42
N THR A 279 7.81 -16.32 -0.50
CA THR A 279 9.28 -16.28 -0.52
C THR A 279 9.89 -16.47 -1.90
N ALA A 280 9.13 -16.95 -2.88
CA ALA A 280 9.54 -17.03 -4.26
C ALA A 280 9.84 -15.62 -4.84
N ALA A 281 10.93 -15.55 -5.63
CA ALA A 281 11.39 -14.35 -6.31
C ALA A 281 10.52 -14.02 -7.53
#